data_AF-A0A521KQU4-F1
#
_entry.id   AF-A0A521KQU4-F1
#
_cell.length_a   1.000
_cell.length_b   1.000
_cell.length_c   1.000
_cell.angle_alpha   90.00
_cell.angle_beta   90.00
_cell.angle_gamma   90.00
#
_symmetry.space_group_name_H-M   'P 1'
#
loop_
_entity.id
_entity.type
_entity.pdbx_description
1 polymer ?
#
loop_
_entity_poly.entity_id
_entity_poly.type
_entity_poly.pdbx_seq_one_letter_code
_entity_poly.pdbx_strand_id
1 'polypeptide(L)'
;MQAPPARASVPHLPPTLADRLPILAAVILGVMALGRGWVSDDGFITFRVVDMLWHWHGPVFNPGERVQAYTHPLWFFYLAISGRLGVDLYYAAIFGGVVCAAATGYLVTKILPPLAAIVVVALLATSTSFLDFSTSGLENSLSHLLIAAMLWTAFSGDGPLDAARARRLVFFGGLAILNRLDLAMLVGPVVGLVMFSRPRSMVGLLPVAVWMLFAAWYYGTPLPNTMYAKVGAFTIGEAIRHGLSYFTDYLLSEPFHAALAALSVAMGIRAGRSKSWPEILHREQLLLLACCAGVLLYVLYFIVVGGDFMRGRMFTAPFLMAVIVGGMVLSVEGPALTPWTAALAVALCIGA
;
A
#
# COMPACT_ATOMS: atom_id res chain seq x y z
N MET A 1 12.38 -34.55 -30.01
CA MET A 1 11.49 -33.84 -29.08
C MET A 1 12.01 -34.07 -27.66
N GLN A 2 12.69 -33.08 -27.09
CA GLN A 2 13.12 -33.15 -25.69
C GLN A 2 11.92 -32.83 -24.80
N ALA A 3 11.67 -33.68 -23.79
CA ALA A 3 10.62 -33.46 -22.80
C ALA A 3 10.86 -32.13 -22.07
N PRO A 4 9.80 -31.35 -21.77
CA PRO A 4 9.96 -30.15 -20.97
C PRO A 4 10.56 -30.51 -19.60
N PRO A 5 11.49 -29.70 -19.05
CA PRO A 5 12.06 -29.96 -17.75
C PRO A 5 10.95 -30.00 -16.69
N ALA A 6 10.97 -31.04 -15.86
CA ALA A 6 10.03 -31.20 -14.75
C ALA A 6 10.08 -29.94 -13.87
N ARG A 7 8.93 -29.28 -13.69
CA ARG A 7 8.79 -28.19 -12.71
C ARG A 7 9.29 -28.73 -11.37
N ALA A 8 10.33 -28.11 -10.81
CA ALA A 8 10.77 -28.43 -9.46
C ALA A 8 9.56 -28.36 -8.52
N SER A 9 9.25 -29.47 -7.86
CA SER A 9 8.12 -29.57 -6.93
C SER A 9 8.40 -28.61 -5.77
N VAL A 10 7.71 -27.47 -5.77
CA VAL A 10 7.75 -26.54 -4.64
C VAL A 10 7.26 -27.32 -3.41
N PRO A 11 8.00 -27.32 -2.28
CA PRO A 11 7.57 -28.06 -1.09
C PRO A 11 6.18 -27.60 -0.66
N HIS A 12 5.24 -28.53 -0.64
CA HIS A 12 3.87 -28.28 -0.20
C HIS A 12 3.84 -28.33 1.33
N LEU A 13 3.35 -27.26 1.97
CA LEU A 13 3.09 -27.26 3.41
C LEU A 13 1.95 -28.25 3.73
N PRO A 14 1.95 -28.87 4.91
CA PRO A 14 0.86 -29.74 5.31
C PRO A 14 -0.48 -28.98 5.24
N PRO A 15 -1.57 -29.59 4.75
CA PRO A 15 -2.83 -28.90 4.45
C PRO A 15 -3.40 -28.14 5.65
N THR A 16 -3.23 -28.68 6.85
CA THR A 16 -3.65 -28.05 8.11
C THR A 16 -2.97 -26.70 8.39
N LEU A 17 -1.73 -26.51 7.93
CA LEU A 17 -1.00 -25.26 8.09
C LEU A 17 -1.38 -24.25 6.99
N ALA A 18 -1.59 -24.73 5.76
CA ALA A 18 -2.04 -23.89 4.65
C ALA A 18 -3.40 -23.25 4.93
N ASP A 19 -4.34 -24.00 5.52
CA ASP A 19 -5.67 -23.50 5.88
C ASP A 19 -5.64 -22.46 7.01
N ARG A 20 -4.66 -22.58 7.93
CA ARG A 20 -4.51 -21.67 9.09
C ARG A 20 -3.65 -20.45 8.79
N LEU A 21 -2.84 -20.48 7.72
CA LEU A 21 -1.89 -19.42 7.38
C LEU A 21 -2.54 -18.03 7.26
N PRO A 22 -3.73 -17.85 6.63
CA PRO A 22 -4.36 -16.53 6.54
C PRO A 22 -4.69 -15.93 7.91
N ILE A 23 -5.17 -16.75 8.84
CA ILE A 23 -5.50 -16.32 10.21
C ILE A 23 -4.21 -16.02 10.97
N LEU A 24 -3.20 -16.88 10.84
CA LEU A 24 -1.91 -16.68 11.49
C LEU A 24 -1.23 -15.38 11.03
N ALA A 25 -1.21 -15.11 9.72
CA ALA A 25 -0.67 -13.88 9.16
C ALA A 25 -1.41 -12.63 9.66
N ALA A 26 -2.74 -12.71 9.74
CA ALA A 26 -3.57 -11.64 10.30
C ALA A 26 -3.27 -11.38 11.78
N VAL A 27 -3.17 -12.44 12.58
CA VAL A 27 -2.84 -12.35 14.00
C VAL A 27 -1.44 -11.79 14.21
N ILE A 28 -0.44 -12.26 13.46
CA ILE A 28 0.95 -11.78 13.57
C ILE A 28 1.02 -10.27 13.31
N LEU A 29 0.52 -9.81 12.15
CA LEU A 29 0.59 -8.38 11.83
C LEU A 29 -0.29 -7.53 12.76
N GLY A 30 -1.46 -8.01 13.14
CA GLY A 30 -2.34 -7.30 14.06
C GLY A 30 -1.72 -7.15 15.45
N VAL A 31 -1.15 -8.22 16.01
CA VAL A 31 -0.51 -8.20 17.33
C VAL A 31 0.76 -7.35 17.31
N MET A 32 1.58 -7.46 16.27
CA MET A 32 2.80 -6.64 16.16
C MET A 32 2.49 -5.16 15.95
N ALA A 33 1.46 -4.82 15.17
CA ALA A 33 0.99 -3.45 15.04
C ALA A 33 0.45 -2.92 16.39
N LEU A 34 -0.35 -3.72 17.10
CA LEU A 34 -0.87 -3.35 18.42
C LEU A 34 0.25 -3.11 19.44
N GLY A 35 1.30 -3.94 19.42
CA GLY A 35 2.47 -3.80 20.28
C GLY A 35 3.27 -2.51 20.02
N ARG A 36 3.02 -1.84 18.89
CA ARG A 36 3.59 -0.54 18.54
C ARG A 36 2.53 0.57 18.54
N GLY A 37 1.43 0.40 19.26
CA GLY A 37 0.35 1.39 19.32
C GLY A 37 0.84 2.78 19.75
N TRP A 38 0.71 3.76 18.86
CA TRP A 38 1.00 5.18 19.12
C TRP A 38 0.12 6.05 18.21
N VAL A 39 -0.09 7.31 18.55
CA VAL A 39 -0.78 8.27 17.68
C VAL A 39 0.10 9.51 17.53
N SER A 40 0.36 9.91 16.29
CA SER A 40 1.10 11.13 15.97
C SER A 40 0.28 12.37 16.30
N ASP A 41 0.98 13.44 16.67
CA ASP A 41 0.47 14.81 16.69
C ASP A 41 -0.29 15.20 15.41
N ASP A 42 0.22 14.86 14.22
CA ASP A 42 -0.47 15.08 12.93
C ASP A 42 -1.88 14.44 12.88
N GLY A 43 -2.08 13.30 13.57
CA GLY A 43 -3.39 12.64 13.64
C GLY A 43 -4.45 13.50 14.34
N PHE A 44 -4.04 14.36 15.27
CA PHE A 44 -4.95 15.26 15.99
C PHE A 44 -5.52 16.35 15.09
N ILE A 45 -4.91 16.65 13.93
CA ILE A 45 -5.50 17.55 12.94
C ILE A 45 -6.85 16.98 12.49
N THR A 46 -6.88 15.70 12.14
CA THR A 46 -8.12 15.03 11.71
C THR A 46 -9.09 14.86 12.88
N PHE A 47 -8.59 14.61 14.09
CA PHE A 47 -9.46 14.51 15.27
C PHE A 47 -10.20 15.82 15.53
N ARG A 48 -9.53 16.97 15.42
CA ARG A 48 -10.17 18.27 15.52
C ARG A 48 -11.20 18.49 14.42
N VAL A 49 -10.91 18.09 13.19
CA VAL A 49 -11.88 18.20 12.08
C VAL A 49 -13.13 17.33 12.34
N VAL A 50 -12.94 16.13 12.91
CA VAL A 50 -14.04 15.26 13.33
C VAL A 50 -14.85 15.91 14.47
N ASP A 51 -14.18 16.51 15.45
CA ASP A 51 -14.83 17.23 16.55
C ASP A 51 -15.68 18.42 16.04
N MET A 52 -15.15 19.21 15.10
CA MET A 52 -15.89 20.29 14.46
C MET A 52 -17.10 19.79 13.67
N LEU A 53 -16.98 18.63 13.00
CA LEU A 53 -18.10 18.02 12.30
C LEU A 53 -19.25 17.68 13.26
N TRP A 54 -18.94 17.10 14.43
CA TRP A 54 -19.96 16.72 15.42
C TRP A 54 -20.59 17.92 16.14
N HIS A 55 -19.86 19.04 16.26
CA HIS A 55 -20.39 20.31 16.76
C HIS A 55 -21.12 21.13 15.69
N TRP A 56 -21.49 20.52 14.55
CA TRP A 56 -22.26 21.13 13.46
C TRP A 56 -21.55 22.28 12.74
N HIS A 57 -20.23 22.39 12.87
CA HIS A 57 -19.42 23.35 12.10
C HIS A 57 -19.02 22.81 10.71
N GLY A 58 -19.25 21.51 10.46
CA GLY A 58 -18.86 20.81 9.24
C GLY A 58 -17.42 20.29 9.29
N PRO A 59 -16.93 19.63 8.22
CA PRO A 59 -15.62 18.99 8.19
C PRO A 59 -14.49 20.02 7.98
N VAL A 60 -14.29 20.91 8.95
CA VAL A 60 -13.33 22.02 8.94
C VAL A 60 -12.44 22.00 10.18
N PHE A 61 -11.26 22.63 10.12
CA PHE A 61 -10.40 22.74 11.30
C PHE A 61 -10.78 23.92 12.21
N ASN A 62 -11.21 25.04 11.61
CA ASN A 62 -11.72 26.21 12.32
C ASN A 62 -13.16 26.50 11.87
N PRO A 63 -14.09 26.79 12.80
CA PRO A 63 -15.46 27.17 12.44
C PRO A 63 -15.49 28.36 11.48
N GLY A 64 -16.35 28.28 10.46
CA GLY A 64 -16.49 29.33 9.44
C GLY A 64 -15.44 29.28 8.32
N GLU A 65 -14.31 28.60 8.50
CA GLU A 65 -13.26 28.46 7.49
C GLU A 65 -13.42 27.13 6.74
N ARG A 66 -14.03 27.16 5.56
CA ARG A 66 -14.22 25.95 4.72
C ARG A 66 -12.91 25.52 4.05
N VAL A 67 -11.96 25.07 4.86
CA VAL A 67 -10.64 24.61 4.47
C VAL A 67 -10.50 23.12 4.76
N GLN A 68 -10.13 22.34 3.74
CA GLN A 68 -9.82 20.93 3.91
C GLN A 68 -8.42 20.77 4.52
N ALA A 69 -8.35 20.54 5.83
CA ALA A 69 -7.09 20.38 6.57
C ALA A 69 -6.49 18.96 6.51
N TYR A 70 -7.25 17.97 6.09
CA TYR A 70 -6.85 16.56 6.01
C TYR A 70 -6.71 16.09 4.55
N THR A 71 -5.83 15.12 4.30
CA THR A 71 -5.57 14.60 2.95
C THR A 71 -6.11 13.19 2.71
N HIS A 72 -6.85 12.65 3.70
CA HIS A 72 -7.30 11.26 3.72
C HIS A 72 -8.80 11.07 4.01
N PRO A 73 -9.68 11.45 3.06
CA PRO A 73 -11.14 11.36 3.21
C PRO A 73 -11.69 10.04 3.78
N LEU A 74 -11.18 8.89 3.33
CA LEU A 74 -11.68 7.60 3.82
C LEU A 74 -11.35 7.37 5.30
N TRP A 75 -10.12 7.70 5.70
CA TRP A 75 -9.71 7.61 7.10
C TRP A 75 -10.44 8.63 7.99
N PHE A 76 -10.67 9.85 7.48
CA PHE A 76 -11.52 10.84 8.13
C PHE A 76 -12.93 10.31 8.40
N PHE A 77 -13.58 9.71 7.40
CA PHE A 77 -14.91 9.13 7.59
C PHE A 77 -14.92 7.96 8.57
N TYR A 78 -13.91 7.10 8.53
CA TYR A 78 -13.76 6.02 9.50
C TYR A 78 -13.72 6.57 10.94
N LEU A 79 -12.89 7.59 11.20
CA LEU A 79 -12.79 8.22 12.51
C LEU A 79 -14.10 8.93 12.91
N ALA A 80 -14.71 9.67 11.98
CA ALA A 80 -15.97 10.37 12.22
C ALA A 80 -17.11 9.41 12.59
N ILE A 81 -17.21 8.27 11.92
CA ILE A 81 -18.21 7.24 12.19
C ILE A 81 -17.90 6.55 13.53
N SER A 82 -16.64 6.13 13.74
CA SER A 82 -16.23 5.41 14.95
C SER A 82 -16.49 6.24 16.20
N GLY A 83 -16.14 7.53 16.15
CA GLY A 83 -16.39 8.40 17.29
C GLY A 83 -17.85 8.80 17.46
N ARG A 84 -18.65 8.85 16.40
CA ARG A 84 -20.12 9.00 16.51
C ARG A 84 -20.77 7.81 17.22
N LEU A 85 -20.14 6.62 17.15
CA LEU A 85 -20.51 5.41 17.88
C LEU A 85 -19.98 5.39 19.33
N GLY A 86 -19.31 6.46 19.77
CA GLY A 86 -18.83 6.62 21.15
C GLY A 86 -17.43 6.07 21.41
N VAL A 87 -16.68 5.68 20.37
CA VAL A 87 -15.29 5.26 20.52
C VAL A 87 -14.39 6.50 20.56
N ASP A 88 -13.54 6.61 21.59
CA ASP A 88 -12.54 7.67 21.64
C ASP A 88 -11.65 7.65 20.37
N LEU A 89 -11.42 8.81 19.75
CA LEU A 89 -10.73 8.91 18.47
C LEU A 89 -9.30 8.36 18.51
N TYR A 90 -8.61 8.48 19.65
CA TYR A 90 -7.28 7.90 19.86
C TYR A 90 -7.32 6.39 19.73
N TYR A 91 -8.27 5.73 20.40
CA TYR A 91 -8.43 4.28 20.31
C TYR A 91 -9.01 3.84 18.98
N ALA A 92 -9.93 4.61 18.38
CA ALA A 92 -10.46 4.33 17.04
C ALA A 92 -9.33 4.31 16.00
N ALA A 93 -8.40 5.26 16.07
CA ALA A 93 -7.21 5.29 15.23
C ALA A 93 -6.35 4.01 15.38
N ILE A 94 -6.01 3.63 16.62
CA ILE A 94 -5.19 2.44 16.88
C ILE A 94 -5.90 1.17 16.42
N PHE A 95 -7.17 0.97 16.82
CA PHE A 95 -7.93 -0.24 16.45
C PHE A 95 -8.15 -0.33 14.94
N GLY A 96 -8.45 0.78 14.28
CA GLY A 96 -8.59 0.84 12.82
C GLY A 96 -7.28 0.42 12.14
N GLY A 97 -6.17 0.91 12.67
CA GLY A 97 -4.83 0.56 12.23
C GLY A 97 -4.53 -0.93 12.36
N VAL A 98 -4.76 -1.50 13.53
CA VAL A 98 -4.58 -2.93 13.83
C VAL A 98 -5.44 -3.81 12.93
N VAL A 99 -6.73 -3.46 12.75
CA VAL A 99 -7.64 -4.20 11.87
C VAL A 99 -7.16 -4.14 10.42
N CYS A 100 -6.71 -2.97 9.95
CA CYS A 100 -6.17 -2.84 8.60
C CYS A 100 -4.87 -3.63 8.40
N ALA A 101 -3.97 -3.63 9.38
CA ALA A 101 -2.73 -4.42 9.35
C ALA A 101 -3.02 -5.93 9.33
N ALA A 102 -3.93 -6.40 10.19
CA ALA A 102 -4.37 -7.79 10.22
C ALA A 102 -5.03 -8.22 8.89
N ALA A 103 -5.93 -7.40 8.35
CA ALA A 103 -6.57 -7.66 7.06
C ALA A 103 -5.57 -7.64 5.89
N THR A 104 -4.54 -6.80 5.95
CA THR A 104 -3.43 -6.81 4.98
C THR A 104 -2.69 -8.13 5.03
N GLY A 105 -2.32 -8.61 6.23
CA GLY A 105 -1.68 -9.92 6.41
C GLY A 105 -2.52 -11.07 5.87
N TYR A 106 -3.82 -11.06 6.14
CA TYR A 106 -4.76 -12.02 5.57
C TYR A 106 -4.73 -12.01 4.03
N LEU A 107 -4.87 -10.84 3.42
CA LEU A 107 -4.93 -10.72 1.95
C LEU A 107 -3.62 -11.12 1.27
N VAL A 108 -2.46 -10.84 1.86
CA VAL A 108 -1.16 -11.29 1.33
C VAL A 108 -1.13 -12.81 1.13
N THR A 109 -1.70 -13.59 2.05
CA THR A 109 -1.78 -15.05 1.92
C THR A 109 -2.76 -15.53 0.86
N LYS A 110 -3.69 -14.67 0.43
CA LYS A 110 -4.61 -14.94 -0.69
C LYS A 110 -4.02 -14.58 -2.04
N ILE A 111 -2.96 -13.76 -2.04
CA ILE A 111 -2.25 -13.33 -3.25
C ILE A 111 -1.10 -14.28 -3.59
N LEU A 112 -0.36 -14.72 -2.56
CA LEU A 112 0.89 -15.46 -2.70
C LEU A 112 0.71 -16.92 -2.27
N PRO A 113 1.47 -17.86 -2.85
CA PRO A 113 1.50 -19.21 -2.31
C PRO A 113 2.11 -19.21 -0.90
N PRO A 114 1.83 -20.24 -0.09
CA PRO A 114 2.11 -20.24 1.34
C PRO A 114 3.53 -19.83 1.74
N LEU A 115 4.58 -20.35 1.08
CA LEU A 115 5.96 -20.02 1.42
C LEU A 115 6.31 -18.54 1.12
N ALA A 116 5.90 -18.04 -0.05
CA ALA A 116 6.12 -16.63 -0.41
C ALA A 116 5.30 -15.70 0.50
N ALA A 117 4.10 -16.10 0.89
CA ALA A 117 3.28 -15.37 1.84
C ALA A 117 3.93 -15.27 3.22
N ILE A 118 4.48 -16.37 3.75
CA ILE A 118 5.22 -16.38 5.03
C ILE A 118 6.40 -15.39 4.97
N VAL A 119 7.18 -15.44 3.89
CA VAL A 119 8.33 -14.55 3.70
C VAL A 119 7.90 -13.09 3.68
N VAL A 120 6.89 -12.75 2.88
CA VAL A 120 6.39 -11.38 2.77
C VAL A 120 5.81 -10.89 4.10
N VAL A 121 5.01 -11.71 4.79
CA VAL A 121 4.47 -11.36 6.11
C VAL A 121 5.60 -11.14 7.12
N ALA A 122 6.65 -11.97 7.11
CA ALA A 122 7.82 -11.78 7.96
C ALA A 122 8.57 -10.46 7.66
N LEU A 123 8.69 -10.08 6.39
CA LEU A 123 9.29 -8.79 6.02
C LEU A 123 8.47 -7.59 6.48
N LEU A 124 7.13 -7.68 6.38
CA LEU A 124 6.23 -6.64 6.90
C LEU A 124 6.29 -6.56 8.43
N ALA A 125 6.30 -7.73 9.10
CA ALA A 125 6.40 -7.90 10.53
C ALA A 125 7.74 -7.45 11.15
N THR A 126 8.80 -7.35 10.35
CA THR A 126 10.13 -6.92 10.81
C THR A 126 10.47 -5.49 10.38
N SER A 127 9.64 -4.85 9.54
CA SER A 127 9.85 -3.45 9.17
C SER A 127 9.33 -2.55 10.28
N THR A 128 10.23 -1.74 10.82
CA THR A 128 9.91 -0.77 11.86
C THR A 128 8.96 0.29 11.31
N SER A 129 9.23 0.84 10.12
CA SER A 129 8.35 1.85 9.52
C SER A 129 6.96 1.27 9.21
N PHE A 130 6.88 0.04 8.68
CA PHE A 130 5.59 -0.57 8.38
C PHE A 130 4.73 -0.74 9.63
N LEU A 131 5.31 -1.26 10.71
CA LEU A 131 4.57 -1.46 11.96
C LEU A 131 4.26 -0.14 12.68
N ASP A 132 5.20 0.81 12.74
CA ASP A 132 4.96 2.12 13.38
C ASP A 132 3.81 2.86 12.68
N PHE A 133 3.84 2.96 11.35
CA PHE A 133 2.77 3.63 10.61
C PHE A 133 1.52 2.76 10.42
N SER A 134 1.48 1.55 11.00
CA SER A 134 0.25 0.77 11.03
C SER A 134 -0.76 1.34 12.03
N THR A 135 -0.30 1.92 13.15
CA THR A 135 -1.15 2.42 14.24
C THR A 135 -1.05 3.92 14.50
N SER A 136 -0.21 4.66 13.78
CA SER A 136 0.16 6.07 14.03
C SER A 136 -0.97 7.12 14.08
N GLY A 137 -2.24 6.72 13.97
CA GLY A 137 -3.40 7.58 13.82
C GLY A 137 -3.59 8.18 12.43
N LEU A 138 -2.71 7.81 11.50
CA LEU A 138 -2.75 8.20 10.11
C LEU A 138 -3.27 7.05 9.24
N GLU A 139 -3.54 7.35 7.99
CA GLU A 139 -4.25 6.51 7.02
C GLU A 139 -3.38 5.42 6.35
N ASN A 140 -2.13 5.27 6.78
CA ASN A 140 -1.13 4.39 6.15
C ASN A 140 -1.59 2.92 6.11
N SER A 141 -2.07 2.38 7.23
CA SER A 141 -2.58 1.01 7.31
C SER A 141 -3.78 0.74 6.40
N LEU A 142 -4.72 1.70 6.29
CA LEU A 142 -5.83 1.61 5.33
C LEU A 142 -5.31 1.64 3.89
N SER A 143 -4.26 2.42 3.61
CA SER A 143 -3.60 2.44 2.30
C SER A 143 -3.01 1.06 1.95
N HIS A 144 -2.34 0.42 2.91
CA HIS A 144 -1.80 -0.94 2.76
C HIS A 144 -2.90 -1.95 2.44
N LEU A 145 -4.01 -1.91 3.18
CA LEU A 145 -5.16 -2.79 2.97
C LEU A 145 -5.77 -2.62 1.57
N LEU A 146 -5.97 -1.37 1.13
CA LEU A 146 -6.57 -1.07 -0.17
C LEU A 146 -5.66 -1.49 -1.33
N ILE A 147 -4.34 -1.29 -1.20
CA ILE A 147 -3.36 -1.77 -2.17
C ILE A 147 -3.35 -3.31 -2.20
N ALA A 148 -3.34 -3.98 -1.05
CA ALA A 148 -3.42 -5.43 -0.97
C ALA A 148 -4.73 -5.97 -1.59
N ALA A 149 -5.87 -5.32 -1.35
CA ALA A 149 -7.14 -5.66 -1.98
C ALA A 149 -7.12 -5.49 -3.51
N MET A 150 -6.52 -4.40 -4.00
CA MET A 150 -6.32 -4.18 -5.44
C MET A 150 -5.45 -5.30 -6.04
N LEU A 151 -4.30 -5.60 -5.44
CA LEU A 151 -3.40 -6.67 -5.92
C LEU A 151 -4.05 -8.06 -5.82
N TRP A 152 -4.83 -8.32 -4.76
CA TRP A 152 -5.64 -9.52 -4.66
C TRP A 152 -6.61 -9.65 -5.82
N THR A 153 -7.36 -8.60 -6.18
CA THR A 153 -8.24 -8.66 -7.35
C THR A 153 -7.48 -8.79 -8.68
N ALA A 154 -6.28 -8.22 -8.76
CA ALA A 154 -5.42 -8.29 -9.94
C ALA A 154 -4.89 -9.72 -10.15
N PHE A 155 -4.43 -10.40 -9.11
CA PHE A 155 -3.72 -11.67 -9.27
C PHE A 155 -4.55 -12.90 -8.86
N SER A 156 -5.73 -12.73 -8.25
CA SER A 156 -6.56 -13.87 -7.84
C SER A 156 -7.60 -14.24 -8.88
N GLY A 157 -7.73 -15.54 -9.16
CA GLY A 157 -8.75 -16.13 -10.01
C GLY A 157 -8.21 -16.52 -11.39
N ASP A 158 -8.66 -17.68 -11.87
CA ASP A 158 -8.19 -18.28 -13.10
C ASP A 158 -8.69 -17.52 -14.33
N GLY A 159 -7.83 -17.44 -15.35
CA GLY A 159 -8.18 -16.88 -16.65
C GLY A 159 -8.21 -15.34 -16.71
N PRO A 160 -8.71 -14.79 -17.83
CA PRO A 160 -8.68 -13.35 -18.11
C PRO A 160 -9.44 -12.54 -17.05
N LEU A 161 -9.02 -11.29 -16.80
CA LEU A 161 -9.84 -10.35 -16.03
C LEU A 161 -11.21 -10.29 -16.67
N ASP A 162 -12.27 -10.67 -15.97
CA ASP A 162 -13.62 -10.36 -16.42
C ASP A 162 -13.95 -8.88 -16.14
N ALA A 163 -15.11 -8.41 -16.60
CA ALA A 163 -15.52 -7.03 -16.41
C ALA A 163 -15.76 -6.67 -14.93
N ALA A 164 -16.18 -7.62 -14.10
CA ALA A 164 -16.45 -7.40 -12.68
C ALA A 164 -15.15 -7.30 -11.86
N ARG A 165 -14.18 -8.18 -12.09
CA ARG A 165 -12.82 -8.13 -11.53
C ARG A 165 -12.12 -6.83 -11.93
N ALA A 166 -12.21 -6.43 -13.20
CA ALA A 166 -11.63 -5.16 -13.65
C ALA A 166 -12.26 -3.96 -12.93
N ARG A 167 -13.59 -3.92 -12.76
CA ARG A 167 -14.28 -2.88 -11.97
C ARG A 167 -13.85 -2.89 -10.51
N ARG A 168 -13.76 -4.06 -9.87
CA ARG A 168 -13.32 -4.18 -8.47
C ARG A 168 -11.88 -3.71 -8.26
N LEU A 169 -10.99 -4.03 -9.18
CA LEU A 169 -9.60 -3.58 -9.15
C LEU A 169 -9.52 -2.05 -9.21
N VAL A 170 -10.19 -1.43 -10.18
CA VAL A 170 -10.22 0.02 -10.30
C VAL A 170 -10.94 0.67 -9.12
N PHE A 171 -11.94 0.01 -8.53
CA PHE A 171 -12.60 0.47 -7.31
C PHE A 171 -11.63 0.51 -6.12
N PHE A 172 -10.88 -0.56 -5.84
CA PHE A 172 -9.89 -0.55 -4.75
C PHE A 172 -8.74 0.42 -5.02
N GLY A 173 -8.26 0.52 -6.27
CA GLY A 173 -7.27 1.52 -6.66
C GLY A 173 -7.81 2.95 -6.49
N GLY A 174 -9.06 3.20 -6.85
CA GLY A 174 -9.76 4.47 -6.62
C GLY A 174 -9.90 4.79 -5.13
N LEU A 175 -10.28 3.82 -4.30
CA LEU A 175 -10.31 4.00 -2.85
C LEU A 175 -8.92 4.28 -2.28
N ALA A 176 -7.86 3.64 -2.79
CA ALA A 176 -6.48 3.96 -2.37
C ALA A 176 -6.13 5.42 -2.71
N ILE A 177 -6.45 5.88 -3.93
CA ILE A 177 -6.27 7.28 -4.34
C ILE A 177 -7.12 8.23 -3.47
N LEU A 178 -8.35 7.86 -3.14
CA LEU A 178 -9.21 8.66 -2.28
C LEU A 178 -8.71 8.68 -0.82
N ASN A 179 -8.05 7.62 -0.36
CA ASN A 179 -7.42 7.59 0.95
C ASN A 179 -6.17 8.47 0.99
N ARG A 180 -5.41 8.55 -0.10
CA ARG A 180 -4.25 9.42 -0.29
C ARG A 180 -4.02 9.71 -1.77
N LEU A 181 -4.11 10.97 -2.17
CA LEU A 181 -4.05 11.35 -3.59
C LEU A 181 -2.68 11.04 -4.23
N ASP A 182 -1.58 11.12 -3.47
CA ASP A 182 -0.24 10.76 -3.94
C ASP A 182 -0.10 9.27 -4.30
N LEU A 183 -0.95 8.39 -3.76
CA LEU A 183 -0.99 6.98 -4.16
C LEU A 183 -1.41 6.79 -5.61
N ALA A 184 -1.96 7.82 -6.28
CA ALA A 184 -2.14 7.81 -7.73
C ALA A 184 -0.83 7.54 -8.48
N MET A 185 0.32 7.96 -7.96
CA MET A 185 1.63 7.62 -8.55
C MET A 185 1.97 6.14 -8.41
N LEU A 186 1.54 5.50 -7.31
CA LEU A 186 1.81 4.10 -7.01
C LEU A 186 0.84 3.14 -7.71
N VAL A 187 -0.48 3.36 -7.57
CA VAL A 187 -1.49 2.45 -8.12
C VAL A 187 -1.92 2.83 -9.54
N GLY A 188 -1.64 4.06 -9.97
CA GLY A 188 -2.06 4.62 -11.26
C GLY A 188 -1.64 3.80 -12.48
N PRO A 189 -0.39 3.29 -12.58
CA PRO A 189 -0.01 2.46 -13.72
C PRO A 189 -0.84 1.17 -13.85
N VAL A 190 -1.17 0.53 -12.72
CA VAL A 190 -1.99 -0.70 -12.70
C VAL A 190 -3.44 -0.37 -13.06
N VAL A 191 -4.00 0.69 -12.45
CA VAL A 191 -5.36 1.17 -12.73
C VAL A 191 -5.50 1.59 -14.19
N GLY A 192 -4.54 2.36 -14.71
CA GLY A 192 -4.51 2.85 -16.08
C GLY A 192 -4.39 1.73 -17.10
N LEU A 193 -3.53 0.74 -16.88
CA LEU A 193 -3.42 -0.46 -17.72
C LEU A 193 -4.78 -1.18 -17.82
N VAL A 194 -5.46 -1.39 -16.68
CA VAL A 194 -6.75 -2.08 -16.64
C VAL A 194 -7.85 -1.26 -17.29
N MET A 195 -7.88 0.06 -17.08
CA MET A 195 -8.84 0.95 -17.73
C MET A 195 -8.64 1.02 -19.25
N PHE A 196 -7.39 1.00 -19.71
CA PHE A 196 -7.08 0.97 -21.14
C PHE A 196 -7.64 -0.29 -21.81
N SER A 197 -7.43 -1.46 -21.19
CA SER A 197 -7.97 -2.71 -21.71
C SER A 197 -9.48 -2.88 -21.49
N ARG A 198 -10.05 -2.26 -20.44
CA ARG A 198 -11.47 -2.40 -20.05
C ARG A 198 -12.06 -1.06 -19.64
N PRO A 199 -12.40 -0.17 -20.59
CA PRO A 199 -12.82 1.21 -20.28
C PRO A 199 -13.98 1.32 -19.28
N ARG A 200 -14.95 0.40 -19.32
CA ARG A 200 -16.07 0.37 -18.37
C ARG A 200 -15.66 0.14 -16.90
N SER A 201 -14.41 -0.26 -16.63
CA SER A 201 -13.87 -0.33 -15.27
C SER A 201 -13.72 1.04 -14.61
N MET A 202 -13.69 2.13 -15.40
CA MET A 202 -13.57 3.51 -14.90
C MET A 202 -14.65 3.91 -13.89
N VAL A 203 -15.80 3.23 -13.91
CA VAL A 203 -16.87 3.41 -12.91
C VAL A 203 -16.36 3.13 -11.48
N GLY A 204 -15.30 2.33 -11.33
CA GLY A 204 -14.61 2.13 -10.05
C GLY A 204 -14.03 3.41 -9.46
N LEU A 205 -13.75 4.45 -10.26
CA LEU A 205 -13.27 5.76 -9.80
C LEU A 205 -14.39 6.68 -9.33
N LEU A 206 -15.66 6.24 -9.34
CA LEU A 206 -16.79 7.06 -8.90
C LEU A 206 -16.62 7.65 -7.48
N PRO A 207 -16.11 6.93 -6.46
CA PRO A 207 -15.89 7.52 -5.14
C PRO A 207 -14.93 8.71 -5.17
N VAL A 208 -13.87 8.62 -5.98
CA VAL A 208 -12.87 9.68 -6.17
C VAL A 208 -13.51 10.90 -6.82
N ALA A 209 -14.29 10.69 -7.88
CA ALA A 209 -15.00 11.77 -8.58
C ALA A 209 -16.04 12.45 -7.67
N VAL A 210 -16.85 11.67 -6.95
CA VAL A 210 -17.86 12.20 -6.00
C VAL A 210 -17.18 13.04 -4.93
N TRP A 211 -16.08 12.56 -4.34
CA TRP A 211 -15.35 13.34 -3.35
C TRP A 211 -14.76 14.62 -3.92
N MET A 212 -14.13 14.57 -5.10
CA MET A 212 -13.56 15.78 -5.72
C MET A 212 -14.63 16.83 -6.06
N LEU A 213 -15.82 16.40 -6.51
CA LEU A 213 -16.94 17.29 -6.75
C LEU A 213 -17.46 17.90 -5.44
N PHE A 214 -17.59 17.09 -4.39
CA PHE A 214 -17.93 17.58 -3.06
C PHE A 214 -16.89 18.58 -2.54
N ALA A 215 -15.60 18.26 -2.64
CA ALA A 215 -14.53 19.12 -2.16
C ALA A 215 -14.50 20.46 -2.92
N ALA A 216 -14.63 20.41 -4.24
CA ALA A 216 -14.73 21.63 -5.07
C ALA A 216 -15.92 22.51 -4.68
N TRP A 217 -17.08 21.91 -4.41
CA TRP A 217 -18.27 22.65 -3.99
C TRP A 217 -18.19 23.17 -2.56
N TYR A 218 -17.71 22.34 -1.62
CA TYR A 218 -17.72 22.64 -0.19
C TYR A 218 -16.53 23.49 0.24
N TYR A 219 -15.31 23.11 -0.15
CA TYR A 219 -14.05 23.78 0.21
C TYR A 219 -13.60 24.84 -0.82
N GLY A 220 -14.23 24.88 -1.99
CA GLY A 220 -13.84 25.77 -3.09
C GLY A 220 -12.66 25.26 -3.94
N THR A 221 -12.04 24.14 -3.56
CA THR A 221 -10.95 23.49 -4.29
C THR A 221 -11.15 21.97 -4.31
N PRO A 222 -10.86 21.29 -5.44
CA PRO A 222 -11.02 19.83 -5.53
C PRO A 222 -9.91 19.07 -4.79
N LEU A 223 -8.78 19.73 -4.51
CA LEU A 223 -7.60 19.15 -3.87
C LEU A 223 -7.40 19.77 -2.48
N PRO A 224 -6.82 19.04 -1.51
CA PRO A 224 -6.61 19.56 -0.17
C PRO A 224 -5.72 20.81 -0.14
N ASN A 225 -6.00 21.73 0.79
CA ASN A 225 -5.24 22.99 0.90
C ASN A 225 -3.77 22.79 1.24
N THR A 226 -3.42 21.69 1.93
CA THR A 226 -2.03 21.33 2.22
C THR A 226 -1.19 21.11 0.96
N MET A 227 -1.80 20.68 -0.15
CA MET A 227 -1.10 20.57 -1.42
C MET A 227 -0.72 21.96 -1.95
N TYR A 228 -1.68 22.88 -2.00
CA TYR A 228 -1.46 24.25 -2.47
C TYR A 228 -0.49 25.02 -1.57
N ALA A 229 -0.54 24.80 -0.25
CA ALA A 229 0.38 25.44 0.69
C ALA A 229 1.83 24.95 0.54
N LYS A 230 2.05 23.73 0.06
CA LYS A 230 3.39 23.17 -0.19
C LYS A 230 3.95 23.59 -1.55
N VAL A 231 3.10 23.87 -2.54
CA VAL A 231 3.52 24.35 -3.85
C VAL A 231 4.17 25.73 -3.72
N GLY A 232 5.46 25.83 -4.06
CA GLY A 232 6.22 27.08 -4.01
C GLY A 232 6.94 27.35 -2.69
N ALA A 233 6.86 26.45 -1.70
CA ALA A 233 7.61 26.58 -0.44
C ALA A 233 9.14 26.40 -0.63
N PHE A 234 9.55 25.68 -1.68
CA PHE A 234 10.95 25.42 -2.02
C PHE A 234 11.16 25.61 -3.53
N THR A 235 12.39 25.97 -3.92
CA THR A 235 12.82 25.77 -5.30
C THR A 235 12.89 24.27 -5.62
N ILE A 236 12.77 23.89 -6.90
CA ILE A 236 12.83 22.47 -7.32
C ILE A 236 14.15 21.83 -6.87
N GLY A 237 15.26 22.57 -6.91
CA GLY A 237 16.57 22.06 -6.47
C GLY A 237 16.63 21.80 -4.96
N GLU A 238 16.00 22.66 -4.14
CA GLU A 238 15.89 22.45 -2.69
C GLU A 238 14.99 21.26 -2.37
N ALA A 239 13.84 21.16 -3.02
CA ALA A 239 12.94 20.02 -2.86
C ALA A 239 13.65 18.71 -3.21
N ILE A 240 14.34 18.63 -4.35
CA ILE A 240 15.09 17.42 -4.71
C ILE A 240 16.16 17.08 -3.67
N ARG A 241 16.90 18.06 -3.13
CA ARG A 241 17.88 17.80 -2.07
C ARG A 241 17.23 17.25 -0.81
N HIS A 242 16.11 17.84 -0.37
CA HIS A 242 15.37 17.36 0.79
C HIS A 242 14.80 15.96 0.57
N GLY A 243 14.23 15.70 -0.60
CA GLY A 243 13.70 14.40 -0.97
C GLY A 243 14.79 13.32 -1.06
N LEU A 244 15.98 13.67 -1.57
CA LEU A 244 17.14 12.77 -1.53
C LEU A 244 17.60 12.50 -0.09
N SER A 245 17.68 13.52 0.77
CA SER A 245 18.01 13.33 2.19
C SER A 245 17.00 12.43 2.89
N TYR A 246 15.70 12.63 2.65
CA TYR A 246 14.63 11.77 3.17
C TYR A 246 14.75 10.32 2.69
N PHE A 247 15.01 10.13 1.38
CA PHE A 247 15.20 8.79 0.82
C PHE A 247 16.45 8.11 1.38
N THR A 248 17.58 8.81 1.46
CA THR A 248 18.82 8.28 2.05
C THR A 248 18.65 7.96 3.53
N ASP A 249 17.96 8.78 4.31
CA ASP A 249 17.65 8.49 5.72
C ASP A 249 16.84 7.18 5.85
N TYR A 250 15.83 6.96 5.00
CA TYR A 250 15.12 5.68 4.95
C TYR A 250 16.06 4.52 4.59
N LEU A 251 16.86 4.64 3.53
CA LEU A 251 17.81 3.60 3.11
C LEU A 251 18.80 3.22 4.22
N LEU A 252 19.26 4.19 5.02
CA LEU A 252 20.21 3.95 6.10
C LEU A 252 19.55 3.39 7.36
N SER A 253 18.28 3.73 7.60
CA SER A 253 17.52 3.27 8.77
C SER A 253 16.98 1.84 8.61
N GLU A 254 16.56 1.45 7.41
CA GLU A 254 16.05 0.09 7.10
C GLU A 254 16.74 -0.48 5.85
N PRO A 255 18.08 -0.65 5.87
CA PRO A 255 18.85 -1.02 4.68
C PRO A 255 18.46 -2.38 4.11
N PHE A 256 18.11 -3.32 4.99
CA PHE A 256 17.67 -4.65 4.60
C PHE A 256 16.33 -4.62 3.85
N HIS A 257 15.30 -3.96 4.40
CA HIS A 257 13.99 -3.84 3.77
C HIS A 257 14.07 -3.02 2.48
N ALA A 258 14.86 -1.96 2.46
CA ALA A 258 15.10 -1.17 1.26
C ALA A 258 15.78 -1.98 0.14
N ALA A 259 16.83 -2.75 0.48
CA ALA A 259 17.51 -3.62 -0.48
C ALA A 259 16.57 -4.70 -1.05
N LEU A 260 15.71 -5.29 -0.21
CA LEU A 260 14.71 -6.25 -0.67
C LEU A 260 13.61 -5.62 -1.52
N ALA A 261 13.18 -4.41 -1.22
CA ALA A 261 12.25 -3.67 -2.07
C ALA A 261 12.86 -3.45 -3.47
N ALA A 262 14.11 -2.97 -3.52
CA ALA A 262 14.84 -2.74 -4.77
C ALA A 262 15.05 -4.05 -5.56
N LEU A 263 15.45 -5.12 -4.88
CA LEU A 263 15.60 -6.44 -5.49
C LEU A 263 14.26 -6.95 -6.05
N SER A 264 13.16 -6.79 -5.30
CA SER A 264 11.83 -7.21 -5.72
C SER A 264 11.37 -6.48 -6.98
N VAL A 265 11.61 -5.17 -7.04
CA VAL A 265 11.33 -4.35 -8.24
C VAL A 265 12.19 -4.81 -9.42
N ALA A 266 13.48 -5.04 -9.22
CA ALA A 266 14.39 -5.53 -10.27
C ALA A 266 13.96 -6.91 -10.81
N MET A 267 13.60 -7.84 -9.92
CA MET A 267 13.06 -9.15 -10.28
C MET A 267 11.73 -9.02 -11.04
N GLY A 268 10.82 -8.15 -10.59
CA GLY A 268 9.55 -7.88 -11.27
C GLY A 268 9.73 -7.34 -12.68
N ILE A 269 10.69 -6.42 -12.88
CA ILE A 269 11.04 -5.90 -14.21
C ILE A 269 11.63 -7.00 -15.10
N ARG A 270 12.54 -7.81 -14.56
CA ARG A 270 13.14 -8.94 -15.30
C ARG A 270 12.09 -9.95 -15.72
N ALA A 271 11.25 -10.38 -14.78
CA ALA A 271 10.17 -11.35 -15.02
C ALA A 271 9.14 -10.82 -16.03
N GLY A 272 8.74 -9.56 -15.89
CA GLY A 272 7.80 -8.90 -16.79
C GLY A 272 8.30 -8.73 -18.22
N ARG A 273 9.64 -8.72 -18.43
CA ARG A 273 10.27 -8.64 -19.77
C ARG A 273 10.72 -10.00 -20.31
N SER A 274 10.60 -11.05 -19.52
CA SER A 274 11.12 -12.37 -19.87
C SER A 274 10.26 -13.02 -20.97
N LYS A 275 10.89 -13.42 -22.08
CA LYS A 275 10.24 -14.22 -23.12
C LYS A 275 10.08 -15.69 -22.72
N SER A 276 10.73 -16.12 -21.63
CA SER A 276 10.71 -17.50 -21.15
C SER A 276 9.45 -17.83 -20.34
N TRP A 277 8.65 -16.82 -19.96
CA TRP A 277 7.39 -17.04 -19.26
C TRP A 277 6.33 -17.54 -20.25
N PRO A 278 5.47 -18.50 -19.86
CA PRO A 278 4.37 -18.97 -20.69
C PRO A 278 3.48 -17.82 -21.19
N GLU A 279 3.04 -17.86 -22.45
CA GLU A 279 2.17 -16.82 -23.04
C GLU A 279 0.88 -16.59 -22.23
N ILE A 280 0.36 -17.63 -21.58
CA ILE A 280 -0.81 -17.55 -20.71
C ILE A 280 -0.62 -16.58 -19.52
N LEU A 281 0.64 -16.27 -19.17
CA LEU A 281 1.02 -15.35 -18.09
C LEU A 281 1.38 -13.94 -18.59
N HIS A 282 1.18 -13.63 -19.87
CA HIS A 282 1.57 -12.33 -20.44
C HIS A 282 0.88 -11.14 -19.74
N ARG A 283 -0.35 -11.34 -19.29
CA ARG A 283 -1.10 -10.33 -18.53
C ARG A 283 -0.45 -10.07 -17.17
N GLU A 284 -0.08 -11.13 -16.47
CA GLU A 284 0.57 -11.08 -15.17
C GLU A 284 1.91 -10.36 -15.31
N GLN A 285 2.65 -10.59 -16.39
CA GLN A 285 3.86 -9.83 -16.72
C GLN A 285 3.60 -8.32 -16.86
N LEU A 286 2.56 -7.91 -17.60
CA LEU A 286 2.21 -6.50 -17.75
C LEU A 286 1.78 -5.87 -16.42
N LEU A 287 1.05 -6.61 -15.58
CA LEU A 287 0.67 -6.17 -14.24
C LEU A 287 1.88 -6.02 -13.32
N LEU A 288 2.84 -6.95 -13.36
CA LEU A 288 4.11 -6.84 -12.62
C LEU A 288 4.88 -5.59 -13.06
N LEU A 289 5.00 -5.35 -14.37
CA LEU A 289 5.64 -4.13 -14.89
C LEU A 289 4.92 -2.86 -14.44
N ALA A 290 3.59 -2.87 -14.45
CA ALA A 290 2.80 -1.74 -13.96
C ALA A 290 3.01 -1.49 -12.45
N CYS A 291 3.07 -2.55 -11.63
CA CYS A 291 3.39 -2.42 -10.20
C CYS A 291 4.80 -1.85 -10.00
N CYS A 292 5.82 -2.37 -10.71
CA CYS A 292 7.18 -1.85 -10.65
C CYS A 292 7.27 -0.39 -11.11
N ALA A 293 6.57 -0.03 -12.18
CA ALA A 293 6.49 1.36 -12.65
C ALA A 293 5.85 2.25 -11.59
N GLY A 294 4.80 1.79 -10.92
CA GLY A 294 4.15 2.50 -9.82
C GLY A 294 5.09 2.74 -8.63
N VAL A 295 5.82 1.72 -8.21
CA VAL A 295 6.82 1.84 -7.12
C VAL A 295 7.89 2.89 -7.48
N LEU A 296 8.44 2.82 -8.70
CA LEU A 296 9.47 3.75 -9.16
C LEU A 296 8.93 5.18 -9.30
N LEU A 297 7.73 5.35 -9.87
CA LEU A 297 7.08 6.65 -10.01
C LEU A 297 6.79 7.29 -8.65
N TYR A 298 6.32 6.50 -7.68
CA TYR A 298 6.03 7.00 -6.35
C TYR A 298 7.31 7.41 -5.59
N VAL A 299 8.37 6.61 -5.65
CA VAL A 299 9.67 6.96 -5.05
C VAL A 299 10.23 8.22 -5.71
N LEU A 300 10.20 8.30 -7.04
CA LEU A 300 10.65 9.48 -7.78
C LEU A 300 9.83 10.71 -7.43
N TYR A 301 8.50 10.57 -7.33
CA TYR A 301 7.60 11.65 -6.93
C TYR A 301 8.02 12.22 -5.57
N PHE A 302 8.21 11.39 -4.55
CA PHE A 302 8.62 11.86 -3.22
C PHE A 302 10.02 12.46 -3.20
N ILE A 303 10.95 12.01 -4.04
CA ILE A 303 12.25 12.70 -4.21
C ILE A 303 12.03 14.11 -4.79
N VAL A 304 11.19 14.23 -5.83
CA VAL A 304 10.96 15.50 -6.52
C VAL A 304 10.19 16.51 -5.66
N VAL A 305 9.21 16.06 -4.88
CA VAL A 305 8.36 16.97 -4.07
C VAL A 305 8.95 17.36 -2.71
N GLY A 306 10.12 16.82 -2.32
CA GLY A 306 10.78 17.19 -1.07
C GLY A 306 10.68 16.19 0.07
N GLY A 307 10.16 15.00 -0.18
CA GLY A 307 10.02 13.94 0.82
C GLY A 307 8.95 14.25 1.87
N ASP A 308 9.15 13.69 3.05
CA ASP A 308 8.35 13.96 4.25
C ASP A 308 9.28 14.16 5.45
N PHE A 309 8.75 14.64 6.57
CA PHE A 309 9.53 14.74 7.81
C PHE A 309 9.47 13.46 8.65
N MET A 310 8.45 12.62 8.46
CA MET A 310 8.30 11.36 9.16
C MET A 310 9.09 10.25 8.45
N ARG A 311 10.23 9.86 9.01
CA ARG A 311 11.10 8.80 8.49
C ARG A 311 10.30 7.57 8.08
N GLY A 312 10.50 7.09 6.85
CA GLY A 312 9.94 5.83 6.36
C GLY A 312 8.44 5.81 6.05
N ARG A 313 7.63 6.73 6.60
CA ARG A 313 6.16 6.79 6.41
C ARG A 313 5.73 6.60 4.97
N MET A 314 6.30 7.40 4.07
CA MET A 314 5.89 7.43 2.67
C MET A 314 6.35 6.18 1.91
N PHE A 315 7.38 5.48 2.38
CA PHE A 315 7.93 4.31 1.71
C PHE A 315 7.25 2.98 2.12
N THR A 316 6.38 2.98 3.12
CA THR A 316 5.67 1.76 3.58
C THR A 316 4.74 1.16 2.50
N ALA A 317 4.00 2.00 1.76
CA ALA A 317 3.11 1.56 0.69
C ALA A 317 3.85 1.00 -0.55
N PRO A 318 4.87 1.67 -1.12
CA PRO A 318 5.66 1.09 -2.19
C PRO A 318 6.46 -0.13 -1.71
N PHE A 319 6.89 -0.19 -0.44
CA PHE A 319 7.52 -1.37 0.14
C PHE A 319 6.59 -2.59 0.06
N LEU A 320 5.34 -2.47 0.55
CA LEU A 320 4.33 -3.52 0.47
C LEU A 320 4.13 -4.03 -0.96
N MET A 321 3.93 -3.13 -1.92
CA MET A 321 3.74 -3.49 -3.32
C MET A 321 4.98 -4.21 -3.89
N ALA A 322 6.18 -3.71 -3.58
CA ALA A 322 7.42 -4.30 -4.03
C ALA A 322 7.59 -5.74 -3.50
N VAL A 323 7.44 -5.99 -2.20
CA VAL A 323 7.65 -7.34 -1.64
C VAL A 323 6.59 -8.34 -2.12
N ILE A 324 5.35 -7.91 -2.37
CA ILE A 324 4.32 -8.77 -3.00
C ILE A 324 4.74 -9.14 -4.42
N VAL A 325 5.21 -8.18 -5.23
CA VAL A 325 5.75 -8.43 -6.58
C VAL A 325 6.93 -9.41 -6.51
N GLY A 326 7.85 -9.22 -5.57
CA GLY A 326 8.98 -10.14 -5.35
C GLY A 326 8.53 -11.56 -5.04
N GLY A 327 7.57 -11.71 -4.12
CA GLY A 327 6.97 -13.00 -3.76
C GLY A 327 6.28 -13.71 -4.93
N MET A 328 5.61 -12.95 -5.81
CA MET A 328 5.00 -13.52 -7.03
C MET A 328 6.05 -14.06 -7.98
N VAL A 329 7.12 -13.29 -8.26
CA VAL A 329 8.18 -13.73 -9.19
C VAL A 329 8.83 -15.03 -8.71
N LEU A 330 9.14 -15.12 -7.42
CA LEU A 330 9.74 -16.33 -6.82
C LEU A 330 8.82 -17.54 -6.90
N SER A 331 7.51 -17.33 -6.76
CA SER A 331 6.56 -18.43 -6.85
C SER A 331 6.52 -19.10 -8.22
N VAL A 332 6.79 -18.33 -9.28
CA VAL A 332 6.74 -18.82 -10.66
C VAL A 332 8.08 -19.39 -11.10
N GLU A 333 9.17 -18.71 -10.77
CA GLU A 333 10.52 -19.13 -11.19
C GLU A 333 11.17 -20.18 -10.26
N GLY A 334 10.56 -20.44 -9.09
CA GLY A 334 11.05 -21.38 -8.09
C GLY A 334 12.19 -20.83 -7.23
N PRO A 335 12.58 -21.52 -6.14
CA PRO A 335 13.60 -21.07 -5.18
C PRO A 335 15.05 -21.07 -5.73
N ALA A 336 15.25 -21.12 -7.05
CA ALA A 336 16.57 -21.06 -7.67
C ALA A 336 17.30 -19.72 -7.47
N LEU A 337 16.65 -18.73 -6.82
CA LEU A 337 17.24 -17.48 -6.38
C LEU A 337 17.44 -17.50 -4.86
N THR A 338 18.67 -17.80 -4.46
CA THR A 338 19.25 -17.74 -3.11
C THR A 338 19.07 -16.45 -2.27
N PRO A 339 18.78 -15.24 -2.79
CA PRO A 339 18.65 -14.06 -1.92
C PRO A 339 17.50 -14.08 -0.91
N TRP A 340 16.40 -14.81 -1.15
CA TRP A 340 15.23 -14.78 -0.24
C TRP A 340 15.29 -15.78 0.90
N THR A 341 16.00 -16.90 0.72
CA THR A 341 16.36 -17.78 1.84
C THR A 341 17.36 -17.10 2.78
N ALA A 342 18.28 -16.30 2.21
CA ALA A 342 19.15 -15.41 2.98
C ALA A 342 18.35 -14.28 3.64
N ALA A 343 17.36 -13.70 2.95
CA ALA A 343 16.46 -12.71 3.53
C ALA A 343 15.66 -13.27 4.72
N LEU A 344 15.17 -14.50 4.62
CA LEU A 344 14.47 -15.15 5.73
C LEU A 344 15.41 -15.34 6.93
N ALA A 345 16.65 -15.80 6.69
CA ALA A 345 17.65 -15.97 7.74
C ALA A 345 18.05 -14.63 8.38
N VAL A 346 18.23 -13.58 7.59
CA VAL A 346 18.59 -12.24 8.08
C VAL A 346 17.43 -11.56 8.81
N ALA A 347 16.19 -11.67 8.30
CA ALA A 347 15.00 -11.15 8.99
C ALA A 347 14.78 -11.84 10.34
N LEU A 348 15.03 -13.14 10.44
CA LEU A 348 14.98 -13.90 11.69
C LEU A 348 16.13 -13.52 12.66
N CYS A 349 17.30 -13.12 12.15
CA CYS A 349 18.43 -12.68 12.98
C CYS A 349 18.32 -11.20 13.43
N ILE A 350 17.64 -10.33 12.68
CA ILE A 350 17.47 -8.91 13.03
C ILE A 350 16.24 -8.70 13.95
N GLY A 351 15.28 -9.63 13.93
CA GLY A 351 14.11 -9.60 14.81
C GLY A 351 14.31 -10.18 16.23
N ALA A 352 15.54 -10.55 16.61
CA ALA A 352 15.92 -11.08 17.92
C ALA A 352 16.81 -10.07 18.68
#